data_AF-A0A656DCE3-F1
#
_entry.id   AF-A0A656DCE3-F1
#
_cell.length_a   1.000
_cell.length_b   1.000
_cell.length_c   1.000
_cell.angle_alpha   90.00
_cell.angle_beta   90.00
_cell.angle_gamma   90.00
#
_symmetry.space_group_name_H-M   'P 1'
#
loop_
_entity.id
_entity.type
_entity.pdbx_description
1 polymer ?
#
loop_
_entity_poly.entity_id
_entity_poly.type
_entity_poly.pdbx_seq_one_letter_code
_entity_poly.pdbx_strand_id
1 'polypeptide(L)' 'MELVRLAIPRRVYTQSHIDYVVEVITEVYRNRDKLKGYKIVWEAPLLRHFTARFEPIN' A
#
# COMPACT_ATOMS: atom_id res chain seq x y z
N MET A 1 -7.98 -11.02 -6.55
CA MET A 1 -6.82 -10.19 -6.92
C MET A 1 -6.72 -9.09 -5.88
N GLU A 2 -5.58 -8.97 -5.21
CA GLU A 2 -5.30 -7.84 -4.31
C GLU A 2 -4.61 -6.75 -5.14
N LEU A 3 -5.20 -5.55 -5.21
CA LEU A 3 -4.72 -4.45 -6.04
C LEU A 3 -4.52 -3.18 -5.21
N VAL A 4 -3.45 -2.45 -5.51
CA VAL A 4 -3.20 -1.12 -4.94
C VAL A 4 -3.47 -0.07 -6.00
N ARG A 5 -4.31 0.92 -5.67
CA ARG A 5 -4.67 2.01 -6.59
C ARG A 5 -3.70 3.18 -6.48
N LEU A 6 -3.08 3.57 -7.59
CA LEU A 6 -2.31 4.80 -7.71
C LEU A 6 -3.16 5.89 -8.37
N ALA A 7 -3.72 6.80 -7.57
CA ALA A 7 -4.51 7.93 -8.07
C ALA A 7 -3.64 9.19 -8.15
N ILE A 8 -3.51 9.78 -9.34
CA ILE A 8 -2.69 10.97 -9.60
C ILE A 8 -3.61 12.20 -9.74
N PRO A 9 -3.61 13.14 -8.78
CA PRO A 9 -4.36 14.37 -8.86
C PRO A 9 -3.86 15.27 -10.01
N ARG A 10 -4.78 15.89 -10.72
CA ARG A 10 -4.46 16.74 -11.88
C ARG A 10 -3.71 18.00 -11.45
N ARG A 11 -2.57 18.27 -12.10
CA ARG A 11 -1.74 19.49 -11.91
C ARG A 11 -1.18 19.68 -10.49
N VAL A 12 -1.02 18.59 -9.73
CA VAL A 12 -0.44 18.65 -8.37
C VAL A 12 1.02 18.19 -8.36
N TYR A 13 1.32 17.09 -9.05
CA TYR A 13 2.64 16.48 -9.03
C TYR A 13 3.44 16.78 -10.30
N THR A 14 4.76 16.86 -10.12
CA THR A 14 5.76 17.02 -11.20
C THR A 14 6.31 15.66 -11.63
N GLN A 15 7.12 15.65 -12.69
CA GLN A 15 7.81 14.44 -13.16
C GLN A 15 8.64 13.77 -12.05
N SER A 16 9.37 14.55 -11.25
CA SER A 16 10.20 14.03 -10.17
C SER A 16 9.41 13.25 -9.10
N HIS A 17 8.15 13.60 -8.85
CA HIS A 17 7.29 12.84 -7.95
C HIS A 17 6.92 11.48 -8.54
N ILE A 18 6.69 11.41 -9.86
CA ILE A 18 6.38 10.15 -10.53
C ILE A 18 7.63 9.26 -10.61
N ASP A 19 8.78 9.83 -10.94
CA ASP A 19 10.06 9.10 -10.95
C ASP A 19 10.36 8.48 -9.58
N TYR A 20 10.13 9.24 -8.50
CA TYR A 20 10.27 8.75 -7.14
C TYR A 20 9.33 7.58 -6.82
N VAL A 21 8.05 7.66 -7.23
CA VAL A 21 7.09 6.56 -7.04
C VAL A 21 7.53 5.31 -7.81
N VAL A 22 8.08 5.45 -9.02
CA VAL A 22 8.62 4.33 -9.81
C VAL A 22 9.80 3.67 -9.08
N GLU A 23 10.72 4.46 -8.53
CA GLU A 23 11.86 3.96 -7.77
C GLU A 23 11.40 3.15 -6.55
N VAL A 24 10.50 3.70 -5.73
CA VAL A 24 9.98 3.05 -4.52
C VAL A 24 9.22 1.77 -4.85
N ILE A 25 8.35 1.77 -5.86
CA ILE A 25 7.62 0.54 -6.26
C ILE A 25 8.59 -0.54 -6.75
N THR A 26 9.63 -0.14 -7.48
CA THR A 26 10.67 -1.07 -7.94
C THR A 26 11.42 -1.68 -6.77
N GLU A 27 11.76 -0.88 -5.75
CA GLU A 27 12.40 -1.36 -4.53
C GLU A 27 11.52 -2.34 -3.75
N VAL A 28 10.24 -2.01 -3.57
CA VAL A 28 9.26 -2.89 -2.91
C VAL A 28 9.14 -4.22 -3.67
N TYR A 29 9.07 -4.18 -5.00
CA TYR A 29 9.01 -5.38 -5.83
C TYR A 29 10.26 -6.26 -5.69
N ARG A 30 11.45 -5.63 -5.62
CA ARG A 30 12.73 -6.33 -5.40
C ARG A 30 12.79 -7.00 -4.02
N ASN A 31 12.21 -6.38 -3.00
CA ASN A 31 12.22 -6.89 -1.62
C ASN A 31 10.98 -7.71 -1.24
N ARG A 32 10.08 -8.02 -2.18
CA ARG A 32 8.78 -8.66 -1.91
C ARG A 32 8.87 -9.95 -1.09
N ASP A 33 9.93 -10.74 -1.27
CA ASP A 33 10.13 -12.01 -0.57
C ASP A 33 10.45 -11.84 0.93
N LYS A 34 10.83 -10.63 1.35
CA LYS A 34 11.06 -10.27 2.77
C LYS A 34 9.82 -9.67 3.42
N LEU A 35 8.81 -9.29 2.64
CA LEU A 35 7.61 -8.64 3.16
C LEU A 35 6.68 -9.69 3.76
N LYS A 36 6.15 -9.40 4.95
CA LYS A 36 5.21 -10.29 5.64
C LYS A 36 3.78 -9.81 5.44
N GLY A 37 2.86 -10.76 5.39
CA GLY A 37 1.44 -10.48 5.43
C GLY A 37 1.01 -9.90 6.78
N TYR A 38 -0.21 -9.38 6.81
CA TYR A 38 -0.84 -8.86 8.00
C TYR A 38 -2.13 -9.64 8.30
N LYS A 39 -2.44 -9.80 9.58
CA LYS A 39 -3.73 -10.33 10.06
C LYS A 39 -4.56 -9.19 10.65
N ILE A 40 -5.89 -9.26 10.50
CA ILE A 40 -6.81 -8.34 11.19
C ILE A 40 -6.91 -8.77 12.65
N VAL A 41 -6.69 -7.85 13.59
CA VAL A 41 -6.91 -8.09 15.03
C VAL A 41 -8.23 -7.53 15.54
N TRP A 42 -8.77 -6.55 14.82
CA TRP A 42 -10.07 -5.96 15.12
C TRP A 42 -10.65 -5.36 13.84
N GLU A 43 -11.94 -5.59 13.58
CA GLU A 43 -12.68 -4.98 12.49
C GLU A 43 -14.04 -4.44 12.97
N ALA A 44 -14.46 -3.30 12.40
CA ALA A 44 -15.82 -2.81 12.60
C ALA A 44 -16.82 -3.62 11.76
N PRO A 45 -18.08 -3.77 12.22
CA PRO A 45 -19.11 -4.51 11.47
C PRO A 45 -19.43 -3.92 10.08
N LEU A 46 -19.19 -2.62 9.88
CA LEU A 46 -19.44 -1.92 8.61
C LEU A 46 -18.18 -1.17 8.18
N LEU A 47 -17.93 -1.12 6.87
CA LEU A 47 -16.81 -0.40 6.25
C LEU A 47 -15.44 -0.69 6.89
N ARG A 48 -15.17 -1.98 7.16
CA ARG A 48 -13.94 -2.42 7.86
C ARG A 48 -12.63 -1.88 7.27
N HIS A 49 -12.56 -1.58 5.98
CA HIS A 49 -11.35 -1.07 5.34
C HIS A 49 -10.92 0.32 5.84
N PHE A 50 -11.82 1.09 6.46
CA PHE A 50 -11.47 2.39 7.05
C PHE A 50 -11.00 2.30 8.50
N THR A 51 -11.34 1.23 9.23
CA THR A 51 -11.17 1.17 10.69
C THR A 51 -10.47 -0.09 11.20
N ALA A 52 -10.23 -1.09 10.34
CA ALA A 52 -9.59 -2.33 10.73
C ALA A 52 -8.18 -2.08 11.30
N ARG A 53 -7.83 -2.84 12.34
CA ARG A 53 -6.50 -2.85 12.94
C ARG A 53 -5.79 -4.14 12.55
N PHE A 54 -4.50 -4.02 12.25
CA PHE A 54 -3.70 -5.12 11.72
C PHE A 54 -2.43 -5.35 12.52
N GLU A 55 -1.96 -6.60 12.55
CA GLU A 55 -0.65 -6.99 13.09
C GLU A 55 0.14 -7.80 12.04
N PRO A 56 1.48 -7.71 12.03
CA PRO A 56 2.30 -8.58 11.18
C PRO A 56 2.09 -10.07 11.52
N ILE A 57 2.11 -10.91 10.50
CA ILE A 57 2.17 -12.36 10.67
C ILE A 57 3.63 -12.73 10.95
N ASN A 58 3.88 -13.53 12.00
CA ASN A 58 5.23 -13.97 12.37
C ASN A 58 5.83 -14.93 11.35
#